data_AF-A0A830ZXN2-F1
#
_entry.id   AF-A0A830ZXN2-F1
#
_cell.length_a   1.000
_cell.length_b   1.000
_cell.length_c   1.000
_cell.angle_alpha   90.00
_cell.angle_beta   90.00
_cell.angle_gamma   90.00
#
_symmetry.space_group_name_H-M   'P 1'
#
loop_
_entity.id
_entity.type
_entity.pdbx_description
1 polymer ?
#
loop_
_entity_poly.entity_id
_entity_poly.type
_entity_poly.pdbx_seq_one_letter_code
_entity_poly.pdbx_strand_id
1 'polypeptide(L)'
;MKKVINFIFLLLAGAGEACAIAPGTMVQRTLFSADVVSSACHVVVEAVGGGGSRLIFDNYRKSIAAAVPPRDFIVRLFEPGATVQGCSAFLAGQIATMDFGNPGQLDAGGVVTRGAGDGIRVEVRALDAQADFRGRLTQENHSVNYPVDFAAKGQLRFRAQSVIPHGVKAGEYSGALSFVVIYQ
;
A
#
# COMPACT_ATOMS: atom_id res chain seq x y z
N MET A 1 45.56 -27.57 75.12
CA MET A 1 44.87 -26.60 75.99
C MET A 1 43.42 -26.49 75.54
N LYS A 2 42.48 -26.74 76.47
CA LYS A 2 41.06 -26.27 76.55
C LYS A 2 40.19 -26.37 75.27
N LYS A 3 38.97 -26.87 75.25
CA LYS A 3 38.07 -27.52 76.22
C LYS A 3 36.91 -28.04 75.33
N VAL A 4 36.47 -29.26 75.59
CA VAL A 4 35.21 -29.86 75.12
C VAL A 4 34.04 -28.92 75.41
N ILE A 5 33.10 -28.75 74.47
CA ILE A 5 31.66 -28.58 74.76
C ILE A 5 30.88 -29.36 73.69
N ASN A 6 30.32 -30.48 74.13
CA ASN A 6 29.18 -31.16 73.54
C ASN A 6 27.96 -30.25 73.69
N PHE A 7 27.17 -30.10 72.63
CA PHE A 7 25.74 -29.81 72.79
C PHE A 7 24.93 -30.78 71.94
N ILE A 8 24.42 -31.78 72.64
CA ILE A 8 23.35 -32.68 72.21
C ILE A 8 22.05 -31.89 72.38
N PHE A 9 21.27 -31.72 71.32
CA PHE A 9 19.86 -31.37 71.42
C PHE A 9 19.02 -32.50 70.82
N LEU A 10 18.23 -33.11 71.69
CA LEU A 10 17.31 -34.21 71.42
C LEU A 10 16.05 -33.68 70.71
N LEU A 11 15.67 -34.36 69.63
CA LEU A 11 14.32 -34.72 69.16
C LEU A 11 13.12 -33.88 69.63
N LEU A 12 12.42 -33.31 68.64
CA LEU A 12 10.95 -33.34 68.59
C LEU A 12 10.53 -33.93 67.24
N ALA A 13 10.01 -35.17 67.32
CA ALA A 13 9.30 -35.83 66.25
C ALA A 13 8.00 -35.07 65.98
N GLY A 14 7.94 -34.35 64.85
CA GLY A 14 6.70 -33.92 64.24
C GLY A 14 6.33 -34.90 63.15
N ALA A 15 5.45 -35.86 63.45
CA ALA A 15 4.68 -36.56 62.43
C ALA A 15 3.73 -35.54 61.80
N GLY A 16 4.17 -34.96 60.68
CA GLY A 16 3.37 -34.10 59.81
C GLY A 16 3.31 -34.74 58.45
N GLU A 17 2.10 -35.07 58.03
CA GLU A 17 1.74 -35.78 56.82
C GLU A 17 2.40 -35.21 55.56
N ALA A 18 2.72 -36.12 54.64
CA ALA A 18 3.24 -35.80 53.34
C ALA A 18 2.34 -34.79 52.60
N CYS A 19 2.89 -33.62 52.27
CA CYS A 19 2.59 -32.99 51.00
C CYS A 19 3.81 -33.17 50.11
N ALA A 20 3.85 -34.31 49.42
CA ALA A 20 4.61 -34.44 48.20
C ALA A 20 4.07 -33.38 47.23
N ILE A 21 4.76 -32.24 47.13
CA ILE A 21 4.60 -31.36 45.97
C ILE A 21 5.15 -32.18 44.81
N ALA A 22 4.26 -32.83 44.07
CA ALA A 22 4.62 -33.45 42.81
C ALA A 22 5.41 -32.40 42.00
N PRO A 23 6.57 -32.74 41.41
CA PRO A 23 7.16 -31.88 40.40
C PRO A 23 6.18 -31.89 39.24
N GLY A 24 5.26 -30.93 39.23
CA GLY A 24 4.50 -30.61 38.04
C GLY A 24 5.54 -30.34 36.97
N THR A 25 5.54 -31.15 35.92
CA THR A 25 6.38 -30.94 34.77
C THR A 25 6.14 -29.51 34.30
N MET A 26 7.14 -28.63 34.48
CA MET A 26 7.07 -27.27 34.00
C MET A 26 7.09 -27.33 32.47
N VAL A 27 5.92 -27.43 31.85
CA VAL A 27 5.79 -27.40 30.40
C VAL A 27 5.81 -25.94 29.98
N GLN A 28 7.00 -25.41 29.71
CA GLN A 28 7.16 -24.11 29.07
C GLN A 28 6.89 -24.28 27.56
N ARG A 29 5.71 -23.83 27.11
CA ARG A 29 5.31 -23.88 25.71
C ARG A 29 5.65 -22.55 25.04
N THR A 30 6.80 -22.48 24.38
CA THR A 30 7.19 -21.30 23.59
C THR A 30 6.65 -21.49 22.16
N LEU A 31 5.59 -20.76 21.82
CA LEU A 31 5.02 -20.78 20.48
C LEU A 31 5.75 -19.75 19.62
N PHE A 32 6.49 -20.21 18.62
CA PHE A 32 7.06 -19.33 17.60
C PHE A 32 6.13 -19.36 16.39
N SER A 33 5.42 -18.25 16.15
CA SER A 33 4.70 -18.01 14.90
C SER A 33 5.54 -17.05 14.08
N ALA A 34 5.90 -17.46 12.86
CA ALA A 34 6.65 -16.63 11.93
C ALA A 34 5.98 -16.75 10.55
N ASP A 35 5.36 -15.68 10.09
CA ASP A 35 4.84 -15.57 8.73
C ASP A 35 5.94 -14.99 7.84
N VAL A 36 6.46 -15.81 6.92
CA VAL A 36 7.43 -15.38 5.91
C VAL A 36 6.65 -15.04 4.64
N VAL A 37 6.43 -13.76 4.39
CA VAL A 37 5.78 -13.29 3.16
C VAL A 37 6.83 -12.84 2.15
N SER A 38 6.92 -13.54 1.02
CA SER A 38 7.75 -13.16 -0.13
C SER A 38 6.90 -12.90 -1.38
N SER A 39 5.64 -12.49 -1.23
CA SER A 39 4.79 -12.17 -2.36
C SER A 39 4.95 -10.70 -2.74
N ALA A 40 5.40 -10.46 -3.97
CA ALA A 40 5.19 -9.19 -4.66
C ALA A 40 4.05 -9.41 -5.65
N CYS A 41 3.07 -8.50 -5.67
CA CYS A 41 1.96 -8.63 -6.60
C CYS A 41 2.42 -8.36 -8.03
N HIS A 42 1.88 -9.10 -8.99
CA HIS A 42 1.93 -8.70 -10.39
C HIS A 42 0.91 -7.58 -10.64
N VAL A 43 1.34 -6.47 -11.25
CA VAL A 43 0.50 -5.28 -11.42
C VAL A 43 0.19 -5.04 -12.89
N VAL A 44 -1.07 -4.79 -13.20
CA VAL A 44 -1.56 -4.41 -14.53
C VAL A 44 -2.34 -3.11 -14.44
N VAL A 45 -2.11 -2.19 -15.37
CA VAL A 45 -2.89 -0.96 -15.52
C VAL A 45 -3.80 -1.10 -16.72
N GLU A 46 -5.10 -0.92 -16.49
CA GLU A 46 -6.14 -1.04 -17.51
C GLU A 46 -6.90 0.28 -17.64
N ALA A 47 -6.81 0.91 -18.82
CA ALA A 47 -7.66 2.02 -19.19
C ALA A 47 -9.12 1.55 -19.36
N VAL A 48 -10.07 2.21 -18.71
CA VAL A 48 -11.49 1.85 -18.86
C VAL A 48 -11.93 2.17 -20.29
N GLY A 49 -12.39 1.14 -21.02
CA GLY A 49 -12.78 1.25 -22.42
C GLY A 49 -11.64 1.02 -23.42
N GLY A 50 -10.48 0.53 -22.98
CA GLY A 50 -9.35 0.15 -23.83
C GLY A 50 -8.54 -1.04 -23.28
N GLY A 51 -7.67 -1.62 -24.10
CA GLY A 51 -6.93 -2.86 -23.76
C GLY A 51 -5.52 -2.67 -23.20
N GLY A 52 -5.21 -1.58 -22.49
CA GLY A 52 -3.85 -1.37 -21.98
C GLY A 52 -3.68 -0.17 -21.05
N SER A 53 -2.43 0.17 -20.74
CA SER A 53 -2.04 1.22 -19.79
C SER A 53 -2.06 2.64 -20.36
N ARG A 54 -2.32 2.80 -21.67
CA ARG A 54 -2.29 4.09 -22.35
C ARG A 54 -3.66 4.75 -22.31
N LEU A 55 -3.74 5.93 -21.69
CA LEU A 55 -4.93 6.78 -21.69
C LEU A 55 -4.89 7.73 -22.88
N ILE A 56 -5.91 7.65 -23.74
CA ILE A 56 -6.07 8.54 -24.89
C ILE A 56 -7.24 9.49 -24.61
N PHE A 57 -6.92 10.78 -24.57
CA PHE A 57 -7.90 11.84 -24.41
C PHE A 57 -8.42 12.32 -25.77
N ASP A 58 -9.64 12.84 -25.78
CA ASP A 58 -10.23 13.38 -27.01
C ASP A 58 -9.59 14.73 -27.39
N ASN A 59 -9.81 15.14 -28.65
CA ASN A 59 -9.27 16.38 -29.19
C ASN A 59 -9.92 17.62 -28.54
N TYR A 60 -9.10 18.50 -27.98
CA TYR A 60 -9.54 19.81 -27.50
C TYR A 60 -9.63 20.83 -28.64
N ARG A 61 -10.82 21.40 -28.84
CA ARG A 61 -11.04 22.48 -29.81
C ARG A 61 -11.07 23.84 -29.11
N LYS A 62 -10.03 24.64 -29.31
CA LYS A 62 -9.89 26.00 -28.74
C LYS A 62 -11.06 26.93 -29.03
N SER A 63 -11.64 26.84 -30.23
CA SER A 63 -12.72 27.74 -30.67
C SER A 63 -14.00 27.63 -29.84
N ILE A 64 -14.25 26.46 -29.27
CA ILE A 64 -15.45 26.18 -28.45
C ILE A 64 -15.11 26.01 -26.97
N ALA A 65 -13.82 25.90 -26.62
CA ALA A 65 -13.31 25.65 -25.28
C ALA A 65 -14.04 24.49 -24.53
N ALA A 66 -14.56 23.50 -25.27
CA ALA A 66 -15.28 22.39 -24.69
C ALA A 66 -14.35 21.55 -23.80
N ALA A 67 -14.86 21.13 -22.65
CA ALA A 67 -14.12 20.26 -21.74
C ALA A 67 -13.83 18.91 -22.42
N VAL A 68 -12.59 18.43 -22.28
CA VAL A 68 -12.21 17.08 -22.69
C VAL A 68 -12.70 16.10 -21.61
N PRO A 69 -13.44 15.04 -21.98
CA PRO A 69 -13.93 14.07 -20.99
C PRO A 69 -12.79 13.41 -20.20
N PRO A 70 -12.99 13.13 -18.90
CA PRO A 70 -12.02 12.36 -18.13
C PRO A 70 -11.94 10.91 -18.60
N ARG A 71 -10.83 10.24 -18.27
CA ARG A 71 -10.60 8.82 -18.51
C ARG A 71 -10.35 8.11 -17.19
N ASP A 72 -11.10 7.06 -16.94
CA ASP A 72 -10.90 6.22 -15.76
C ASP A 72 -9.91 5.11 -16.09
N PHE A 73 -9.14 4.68 -15.09
CA PHE A 73 -8.25 3.53 -15.20
C PHE A 73 -8.24 2.74 -13.91
N ILE A 74 -7.88 1.48 -14.03
CA ILE A 74 -7.87 0.51 -12.95
C ILE A 74 -6.45 -0.03 -12.81
N VAL A 75 -5.91 0.04 -11.60
CA VAL A 75 -4.73 -0.73 -11.23
C VAL A 75 -5.21 -2.06 -10.67
N ARG A 76 -4.90 -3.14 -11.37
CA ARG A 76 -5.19 -4.51 -10.94
C ARG A 76 -3.94 -5.17 -10.40
N LEU A 77 -4.09 -5.86 -9.27
CA LEU A 77 -3.03 -6.62 -8.63
C LEU A 77 -3.42 -8.09 -8.60
N PHE A 78 -2.44 -8.94 -8.90
CA PHE A 78 -2.60 -10.39 -8.98
C PHE A 78 -1.51 -11.07 -8.17
N GLU A 79 -1.81 -12.26 -7.66
CA GLU A 79 -0.76 -13.19 -7.26
C GLU A 79 0.10 -13.58 -8.47
N PRO A 80 1.39 -13.89 -8.27
CA PRO A 80 2.24 -14.40 -9.34
C PRO A 80 1.60 -15.61 -10.04
N GLY A 81 1.38 -15.50 -11.35
CA GLY A 81 0.76 -16.55 -12.18
C GLY A 81 -0.77 -16.67 -12.07
N ALA A 82 -1.44 -15.85 -11.26
CA ALA A 82 -2.90 -15.87 -11.14
C ALA A 82 -3.58 -15.11 -12.29
N THR A 83 -4.74 -15.61 -12.70
CA THR A 83 -5.65 -14.94 -13.66
C THR A 83 -6.80 -14.23 -12.98
N VAL A 84 -6.99 -14.47 -11.67
CA VAL A 84 -8.00 -13.82 -10.83
C VAL A 84 -7.32 -12.72 -10.04
N GLN A 85 -7.91 -11.52 -10.04
CA GLN A 85 -7.41 -10.39 -9.28
C GLN A 85 -7.42 -10.68 -7.77
N GLY A 86 -6.47 -10.09 -7.07
CA GLY A 86 -6.26 -10.26 -5.65
C GLY A 86 -4.79 -10.46 -5.34
N CYS A 87 -4.36 -9.98 -4.17
CA CYS A 87 -2.99 -10.16 -3.73
C CYS A 87 -2.89 -10.14 -2.20
N SER A 88 -2.47 -11.27 -1.65
CA SER A 88 -2.28 -11.50 -0.22
C SER A 88 -1.06 -10.77 0.35
N ALA A 89 -0.15 -10.27 -0.48
CA ALA A 89 1.00 -9.48 -0.04
C ALA A 89 0.59 -8.28 0.84
N PHE A 90 -0.56 -7.67 0.56
CA PHE A 90 -1.10 -6.59 1.38
C PHE A 90 -1.47 -7.02 2.80
N LEU A 91 -1.79 -8.29 3.03
CA LEU A 91 -2.13 -8.81 4.35
C LEU A 91 -0.90 -8.95 5.27
N ALA A 92 0.31 -8.84 4.71
CA ALA A 92 1.55 -8.81 5.50
C ALA A 92 1.78 -7.45 6.18
N GLY A 93 1.13 -6.40 5.68
CA GLY A 93 1.17 -5.06 6.22
C GLY A 93 -0.12 -4.66 6.92
N GLN A 94 -0.12 -3.45 7.47
CA GLN A 94 -1.28 -2.73 7.99
C GLN A 94 -1.86 -1.74 6.97
N ILE A 95 -1.06 -1.25 6.03
CA ILE A 95 -1.44 -0.23 5.04
C ILE A 95 -0.88 -0.59 3.65
N ALA A 96 -1.71 -0.37 2.63
CA ALA A 96 -1.31 -0.46 1.23
C ALA A 96 -1.14 0.94 0.64
N THR A 97 0.08 1.29 0.21
CA THR A 97 0.35 2.62 -0.35
C THR A 97 0.63 2.53 -1.85
N MET A 98 -0.06 3.37 -2.61
CA MET A 98 0.22 3.66 -4.01
C MET A 98 0.97 4.98 -4.09
N ASP A 99 2.27 4.94 -4.34
CA ASP A 99 3.11 6.13 -4.43
C ASP A 99 3.38 6.50 -5.89
N PHE A 100 3.00 7.70 -6.30
CA PHE A 100 2.97 8.11 -7.71
C PHE A 100 4.10 9.09 -8.07
N GLY A 101 4.61 8.93 -9.29
CA GLY A 101 5.50 9.90 -9.92
C GLY A 101 6.98 9.67 -9.64
N ASN A 102 7.74 9.59 -10.72
CA ASN A 102 9.19 9.82 -10.69
C ASN A 102 9.51 11.31 -10.80
N PRO A 103 10.74 11.75 -10.48
CA PRO A 103 11.16 13.14 -10.66
C PRO A 103 10.79 13.69 -12.04
N GLY A 104 10.10 14.83 -12.05
CA GLY A 104 9.66 15.53 -13.27
C GLY A 104 8.40 14.96 -13.96
N GLN A 105 7.74 13.95 -13.38
CA GLN A 105 6.44 13.47 -13.86
C GLN A 105 5.25 14.22 -13.23
N LEU A 106 5.42 14.71 -12.01
CA LEU A 106 4.42 15.52 -11.29
C LEU A 106 5.00 16.91 -10.98
N ASP A 107 4.13 17.92 -10.98
CA ASP A 107 4.38 19.24 -10.40
C ASP A 107 3.18 19.68 -9.55
N ALA A 108 3.13 20.96 -9.14
CA ALA A 108 2.00 21.51 -8.37
C ALA A 108 0.66 21.47 -9.13
N GLY A 109 0.68 21.38 -10.47
CA GLY A 109 -0.50 21.30 -11.32
C GLY A 109 -0.94 19.88 -11.66
N GLY A 110 -0.16 18.85 -11.34
CA GLY A 110 -0.45 17.44 -11.59
C GLY A 110 0.55 16.79 -12.53
N VAL A 111 0.11 15.82 -13.33
CA VAL A 111 1.00 15.10 -14.26
C VAL A 111 1.46 16.06 -15.36
N VAL A 112 2.77 16.16 -15.51
CA VAL A 112 3.43 16.99 -16.50
C VAL A 112 3.26 16.36 -17.88
N THR A 113 2.80 17.17 -18.83
CA THR A 113 2.79 16.80 -20.25
C THR A 113 3.82 17.63 -21.01
N ARG A 114 4.40 17.04 -22.06
CA ARG A 114 5.36 17.66 -22.97
C ARG A 114 4.83 17.64 -24.40
N GLY A 115 5.15 18.66 -25.19
CA GLY A 115 4.79 18.70 -26.61
C GLY A 115 4.72 20.13 -27.16
N ALA A 116 3.65 20.42 -27.90
CA ALA A 116 3.52 21.60 -28.77
C ALA A 116 3.71 22.98 -28.09
N GLY A 117 3.68 23.03 -26.76
CA GLY A 117 4.01 24.21 -25.97
C GLY A 117 4.01 23.98 -24.47
N ASP A 118 4.04 22.72 -24.05
CA ASP A 118 3.81 22.26 -22.68
C ASP A 118 2.58 22.93 -22.02
N GLY A 119 2.50 22.88 -20.69
CA GLY A 119 1.48 23.61 -19.93
C GLY A 119 0.10 22.95 -19.79
N ILE A 120 -0.21 21.87 -20.53
CA ILE A 120 -1.33 20.99 -20.16
C ILE A 120 -0.89 20.14 -18.96
N ARG A 121 -1.79 19.95 -18.00
CA ARG A 121 -1.61 18.98 -16.92
C ARG A 121 -2.68 17.91 -16.99
N VAL A 122 -2.37 16.71 -16.50
CA VAL A 122 -3.38 15.69 -16.26
C VAL A 122 -3.54 15.57 -14.75
N GLU A 123 -4.71 15.93 -14.25
CA GLU A 123 -5.11 15.64 -12.89
C GLU A 123 -5.40 14.15 -12.78
N VAL A 124 -4.76 13.48 -11.83
CA VAL A 124 -5.08 12.10 -11.46
C VAL A 124 -5.61 12.10 -10.03
N ARG A 125 -6.68 11.35 -9.76
CA ARG A 125 -7.26 11.19 -8.42
C ARG A 125 -7.84 9.79 -8.20
N ALA A 126 -7.78 9.31 -6.96
CA ALA A 126 -8.44 8.07 -6.57
C ALA A 126 -9.97 8.20 -6.60
N LEU A 127 -10.67 7.13 -7.01
CA LEU A 127 -12.13 7.07 -7.06
C LEU A 127 -12.73 6.24 -5.92
N ASP A 128 -11.97 5.30 -5.37
CA ASP A 128 -12.48 4.41 -4.32
C ASP A 128 -12.70 5.18 -3.02
N ALA A 129 -13.80 4.88 -2.31
CA ALA A 129 -14.14 5.56 -1.06
C ALA A 129 -13.16 5.27 0.09
N GLN A 130 -12.41 4.17 -0.03
CA GLN A 130 -11.44 3.69 0.95
C GLN A 130 -10.07 4.38 0.83
N ALA A 131 -9.84 5.13 -0.25
CA ALA A 131 -8.63 5.94 -0.39
C ALA A 131 -8.63 7.08 0.64
N ASP A 132 -7.53 7.22 1.39
CA ASP A 132 -7.34 8.32 2.34
C ASP A 132 -7.24 9.68 1.64
N PHE A 133 -6.67 9.71 0.44
CA PHE A 133 -6.53 10.88 -0.40
C PHE A 133 -7.22 10.68 -1.76
N ARG A 134 -8.20 11.54 -2.05
CA ARG A 134 -8.96 11.56 -3.31
C ARG A 134 -8.86 12.89 -4.05
N GLY A 135 -7.92 13.74 -3.64
CA GLY A 135 -7.60 14.98 -4.30
C GLY A 135 -6.75 14.78 -5.56
N ARG A 136 -6.37 15.88 -6.20
CA ARG A 136 -5.41 15.88 -7.30
C ARG A 136 -4.06 15.42 -6.80
N LEU A 137 -3.49 14.41 -7.45
CA LEU A 137 -2.10 14.04 -7.24
C LEU A 137 -1.17 15.13 -7.78
N THR A 138 -0.24 15.58 -6.95
CA THR A 138 0.79 16.59 -7.25
C THR A 138 2.13 16.12 -6.73
N GLN A 139 3.20 16.85 -7.03
CA GLN A 139 4.53 16.54 -6.46
C GLN A 139 4.53 16.52 -4.92
N GLU A 140 3.68 17.30 -4.27
CA GLU A 140 3.58 17.34 -2.80
C GLU A 140 2.64 16.26 -2.26
N ASN A 141 1.57 15.94 -2.99
CA ASN A 141 0.54 14.98 -2.58
C ASN A 141 0.43 13.86 -3.62
N HIS A 142 1.31 12.87 -3.53
CA HIS A 142 1.48 11.84 -4.56
C HIS A 142 1.27 10.41 -4.04
N SER A 143 1.00 10.24 -2.74
CA SER A 143 0.76 8.94 -2.15
C SER A 143 -0.72 8.78 -1.82
N VAL A 144 -1.27 7.59 -2.07
CA VAL A 144 -2.64 7.21 -1.72
C VAL A 144 -2.59 5.92 -0.91
N ASN A 145 -3.13 5.95 0.29
CA ASN A 145 -3.18 4.81 1.19
C ASN A 145 -4.57 4.16 1.18
N TYR A 146 -4.56 2.84 1.35
CA TYR A 146 -5.75 2.01 1.39
C TYR A 146 -5.68 1.03 2.58
N PRO A 147 -6.83 0.73 3.22
CA PRO A 147 -6.96 -0.43 4.09
C PRO A 147 -6.56 -1.72 3.37
N VAL A 148 -5.80 -2.58 4.05
CA VAL A 148 -5.23 -3.79 3.44
C VAL A 148 -6.28 -4.80 3.00
N ASP A 149 -7.40 -4.90 3.71
CA ASP A 149 -8.53 -5.76 3.34
C ASP A 149 -9.20 -5.31 2.03
N PHE A 150 -9.20 -4.01 1.77
CA PHE A 150 -9.65 -3.45 0.51
C PHE A 150 -8.61 -3.68 -0.60
N ALA A 151 -7.34 -3.34 -0.35
CA ALA A 151 -6.26 -3.47 -1.34
C ALA A 151 -6.00 -4.93 -1.75
N ALA A 152 -6.16 -5.88 -0.82
CA ALA A 152 -6.01 -7.32 -1.07
C ALA A 152 -6.99 -7.86 -2.13
N LYS A 153 -8.09 -7.15 -2.42
CA LYS A 153 -9.03 -7.49 -3.53
C LYS A 153 -8.43 -7.20 -4.91
N GLY A 154 -7.29 -6.52 -4.95
CA GLY A 154 -6.46 -6.33 -6.15
C GLY A 154 -7.09 -5.42 -7.19
N GLN A 155 -7.92 -4.45 -6.79
CA GLN A 155 -8.52 -3.49 -7.72
C GLN A 155 -8.64 -2.10 -7.10
N LEU A 156 -7.88 -1.16 -7.65
CA LEU A 156 -7.86 0.25 -7.27
C LEU A 156 -8.22 1.11 -8.48
N ARG A 157 -9.15 2.06 -8.31
CA ARG A 157 -9.73 2.86 -9.39
C ARG A 157 -9.29 4.31 -9.31
N PHE A 158 -8.94 4.87 -10.46
CA PHE A 158 -8.46 6.24 -10.59
C PHE A 158 -9.13 6.92 -11.78
N ARG A 159 -9.15 8.25 -11.75
CA ARG A 159 -9.60 9.12 -12.83
C ARG A 159 -8.49 10.07 -13.25
N ALA A 160 -8.26 10.16 -14.54
CA ALA A 160 -7.38 11.11 -15.18
C ALA A 160 -8.20 12.17 -15.94
N GLN A 161 -7.90 13.45 -15.77
CA GLN A 161 -8.62 14.56 -16.38
C GLN A 161 -7.63 15.61 -16.89
N SER A 162 -7.72 15.98 -18.17
CA SER A 162 -6.87 17.04 -18.70
C SER A 162 -7.30 18.41 -18.19
N VAL A 163 -6.34 19.19 -17.71
CA VAL A 163 -6.47 20.58 -17.28
C VAL A 163 -5.79 21.44 -18.33
N ILE A 164 -6.61 22.18 -19.11
CA ILE A 164 -6.17 22.90 -20.30
C ILE A 164 -6.26 24.41 -20.03
N PRO A 165 -5.13 25.14 -19.98
CA PRO A 165 -5.15 26.59 -19.78
C PRO A 165 -5.55 27.33 -21.07
N HIS A 166 -6.03 28.57 -20.93
CA HIS A 166 -6.47 29.41 -22.05
C HIS A 166 -5.38 29.67 -23.12
N GLY A 167 -4.10 29.66 -22.74
CA GLY A 167 -2.95 29.94 -23.61
C GLY A 167 -2.29 28.72 -24.26
N VAL A 168 -2.91 27.54 -24.20
CA VAL A 168 -2.32 26.29 -24.72
C VAL A 168 -1.96 26.41 -26.21
N LYS A 169 -0.86 25.82 -26.68
CA LYS A 169 -0.52 25.77 -28.12
C LYS A 169 -1.21 24.62 -28.84
N ALA A 170 -1.46 24.75 -30.14
CA ALA A 170 -2.05 23.66 -30.91
C ALA A 170 -0.99 22.61 -31.23
N GLY A 171 -1.32 21.33 -31.06
CA GLY A 171 -0.46 20.18 -31.36
C GLY A 171 -0.61 19.08 -30.29
N GLU A 172 0.25 18.07 -30.36
CA GLU A 172 0.19 16.93 -29.47
C GLU A 172 0.88 17.19 -28.13
N TYR A 173 0.36 16.53 -27.09
CA TYR A 173 0.89 16.54 -25.73
C TYR A 173 0.90 15.10 -25.20
N SER A 174 1.99 14.73 -24.55
CA SER A 174 2.14 13.41 -23.95
C SER A 174 2.80 13.50 -22.58
N GLY A 175 2.42 12.62 -21.67
CA GLY A 175 2.97 12.53 -20.32
C GLY A 175 3.04 11.08 -19.89
N ALA A 176 3.72 10.85 -18.77
CA ALA A 176 3.81 9.54 -18.15
C ALA A 176 3.72 9.72 -16.65
N LEU A 177 3.05 8.78 -15.99
CA LEU A 177 2.96 8.69 -14.55
C LEU A 177 3.33 7.27 -14.14
N SER A 178 4.46 7.14 -13.46
CA SER A 178 4.89 5.91 -12.82
C SER A 178 4.27 5.81 -11.43
N PHE A 179 4.26 4.62 -10.84
CA PHE A 179 3.93 4.43 -9.45
C PHE A 179 4.63 3.20 -8.89
N VAL A 180 4.70 3.14 -7.56
CA VAL A 180 5.20 2.01 -6.79
C VAL A 180 4.11 1.57 -5.82
N VAL A 181 4.02 0.26 -5.59
CA VAL A 181 3.16 -0.32 -4.57
C VAL A 181 4.03 -0.62 -3.36
N ILE A 182 3.66 -0.10 -2.19
CA ILE A 182 4.36 -0.30 -0.93
C ILE A 182 3.44 -1.07 0.02
N TYR A 183 4.00 -2.11 0.63
CA TYR A 183 3.35 -2.95 1.64
C TYR A 183 3.99 -2.60 2.99
N GLN A 184 3.23 -1.98 3.90
CA GLN A 184 3.71 -1.52 5.21
C GLN A 184 2.85 -2.08 6.32
#